data_AF-A0A971H0B3-F1
#
_entry.id   AF-A0A971H0B3-F1
#
_cell.length_a   1.000
_cell.length_b   1.000
_cell.length_c   1.000
_cell.angle_alpha   90.00
_cell.angle_beta   90.00
_cell.angle_gamma   90.00
#
_symmetry.space_group_name_H-M   'P 1'
#
loop_
_entity.id
_entity.type
_entity.pdbx_description
1 polymer ?
#
loop_
_entity_poly.entity_id
_entity_poly.type
_entity_poly.pdbx_seq_one_letter_code
_entity_poly.pdbx_strand_id
1 'polypeptide(L)' 'MDLKKKKKESTLEDKLKYEIAEELGLMDKINQVGWGGLTAKESGRIGGLITVRKKELKKKKGK' A
#
# COMPACT_ATOMS: atom_id res chain seq x y z
N MET A 1 17.47 -16.68 -15.11
CA MET A 1 17.02 -15.31 -15.38
C MET A 1 15.57 -15.17 -14.92
N ASP A 2 15.49 -14.88 -13.63
CA ASP A 2 14.46 -14.21 -12.85
C ASP A 2 13.25 -13.66 -13.61
N LEU A 3 12.15 -14.42 -13.59
CA LEU A 3 10.81 -13.83 -13.60
C LEU A 3 9.99 -14.48 -12.50
N LYS A 4 10.27 -14.08 -11.25
CA LYS A 4 9.46 -14.45 -10.08
C LYS A 4 8.11 -13.72 -10.16
N LYS A 5 7.23 -14.36 -10.92
CA LYS A 5 5.79 -14.14 -11.04
C LYS A 5 5.16 -14.20 -9.64
N LYS A 6 5.00 -13.05 -8.98
CA LYS A 6 4.15 -12.89 -7.78
C LYS A 6 2.91 -12.06 -8.12
N LYS A 7 2.12 -12.59 -9.05
CA LYS A 7 0.77 -12.12 -9.35
C LYS A 7 -0.20 -12.81 -8.40
N LYS A 8 -0.37 -12.33 -7.15
CA LYS A 8 -1.43 -12.87 -6.25
C LYS A 8 -1.83 -12.04 -5.01
N GLU A 9 -1.44 -10.77 -4.87
CA GLU A 9 -1.84 -9.95 -3.70
C GLU A 9 -2.29 -8.52 -4.06
N SER A 10 -2.53 -8.26 -5.34
CA SER A 10 -2.83 -6.92 -5.88
C SER A 10 -4.28 -6.47 -5.70
N THR A 11 -5.10 -7.16 -4.90
CA THR A 11 -6.50 -6.74 -4.69
C THR A 11 -6.71 -6.14 -3.31
N LEU A 12 -6.16 -6.75 -2.26
CA LEU A 12 -6.25 -6.22 -0.91
C LEU A 12 -5.21 -5.14 -0.66
N GLU A 13 -3.98 -5.34 -1.17
CA GLU A 13 -2.91 -4.37 -0.95
C GLU A 13 -3.16 -3.06 -1.69
N ASP A 14 -3.68 -3.13 -2.92
CA ASP A 14 -4.10 -1.95 -3.68
C ASP A 14 -5.27 -1.24 -3.01
N LYS A 15 -6.31 -1.96 -2.56
CA LYS A 15 -7.40 -1.32 -1.81
C LYS A 15 -6.91 -0.62 -0.55
N LEU A 16 -6.02 -1.25 0.22
CA LEU A 16 -5.42 -0.64 1.41
C LEU A 16 -4.57 0.58 1.05
N LYS A 17 -3.80 0.53 -0.03
CA LYS A 17 -3.04 1.68 -0.54
C LYS A 17 -3.95 2.87 -0.78
N TYR A 18 -5.06 2.66 -1.49
CA TYR A 18 -6.01 3.72 -1.81
C TYR A 18 -6.78 4.20 -0.56
N GLU A 19 -7.26 3.30 0.31
CA GLU A 19 -7.92 3.72 1.56
C GLU A 19 -7.00 4.54 2.46
N ILE A 20 -5.75 4.12 2.63
CA ILE A 20 -4.79 4.86 3.45
C ILE A 20 -4.43 6.19 2.79
N ALA A 21 -4.28 6.22 1.47
CA ALA A 21 -4.06 7.47 0.75
C ALA A 21 -5.24 8.43 0.89
N GLU A 22 -6.47 7.92 0.85
CA GLU A 22 -7.69 8.69 1.08
C GLU A 22 -7.77 9.22 2.52
N GLU A 23 -7.48 8.37 3.52
CA GLU A 23 -7.45 8.75 4.93
C GLU A 23 -6.38 9.82 5.23
N LEU A 24 -5.24 9.75 4.53
CA LEU A 24 -4.16 10.73 4.63
C LEU A 24 -4.39 11.99 3.77
N GLY A 25 -5.49 12.06 3.00
CA GLY A 25 -5.78 13.18 2.10
C GLY A 25 -4.82 13.28 0.90
N LEU A 26 -4.13 12.19 0.57
CA LEU A 26 -3.15 12.11 -0.52
C LEU A 26 -3.79 11.67 -1.84
N MET A 27 -5.07 11.34 -1.83
CA MET A 27 -5.78 10.84 -3.01
C MET A 27 -5.78 11.84 -4.17
N ASP A 28 -5.99 13.13 -3.87
CA ASP A 28 -5.93 14.20 -4.87
C ASP A 28 -4.52 14.29 -5.49
N LYS A 29 -3.49 14.25 -4.63
CA LYS A 29 -2.09 14.29 -5.05
C LYS A 29 -1.70 13.08 -5.88
N ILE A 30 -2.12 11.87 -5.51
CA ILE A 30 -1.87 10.66 -6.31
C ILE A 30 -2.58 10.75 -7.66
N ASN A 31 -3.80 11.28 -7.72
CA ASN A 31 -4.50 11.48 -8.99
C ASN A 31 -3.79 12.53 -9.87
N GLN A 32 -3.22 13.57 -9.28
CA GLN A 32 -2.53 14.64 -10.03
C GLN A 32 -1.11 14.28 -10.46
N VAL A 33 -0.26 13.80 -9.54
CA VAL A 33 1.18 13.56 -9.75
C VAL A 33 1.57 12.08 -9.73
N GLY A 34 0.63 11.19 -9.41
CA GLY A 34 0.89 9.77 -9.26
C GLY A 34 1.59 9.42 -7.95
N TRP A 35 1.78 8.12 -7.73
CA TRP A 35 2.53 7.59 -6.59
C TRP A 35 4.00 8.06 -6.54
N GLY A 36 4.58 8.37 -7.71
CA GLY A 36 5.96 8.88 -7.83
C GLY A 36 6.12 10.34 -7.42
N GLY A 37 5.03 11.11 -7.36
CA GLY A 37 5.05 12.52 -6.92
C GLY A 37 4.80 12.71 -5.42
N LEU A 38 4.60 11.62 -4.67
CA LEU A 38 4.51 11.67 -3.21
C LEU A 38 5.90 11.86 -2.59
N THR A 39 5.95 12.61 -1.48
CA THR A 39 7.18 12.72 -0.70
C THR A 39 7.50 11.40 0.00
N ALA A 40 8.78 11.20 0.37
CA ALA A 40 9.21 10.05 1.14
C ALA A 40 8.42 9.88 2.46
N LYS A 41 7.96 10.98 3.05
CA LYS A 41 7.16 10.97 4.29
C LYS A 41 5.73 10.48 4.04
N GLU A 42 5.12 10.88 2.94
CA GLU A 42 3.76 10.49 2.53
C GLU A 42 3.72 9.03 2.07
N SER A 43 4.54 8.68 1.07
CA SER A 43 4.64 7.31 0.56
C SER A 43 5.13 6.34 1.63
N GLY A 44 6.07 6.78 2.50
CA GLY A 44 6.56 6.00 3.63
C GLY A 44 5.49 5.72 4.69
N ARG A 45 4.59 6.68 4.97
CA ARG A 45 3.44 6.46 5.86
C ARG A 45 2.47 5.43 5.29
N ILE A 46 2.12 5.55 4.00
CA ILE A 46 1.23 4.60 3.32
C ILE A 46 1.85 3.20 3.35
N GLY A 47 3.10 3.04 2.93
CA GLY A 47 3.82 1.77 2.93
C GLY A 47 3.97 1.14 4.32
N GLY A 48 4.20 1.96 5.33
CA GLY A 48 4.27 1.54 6.73
C GLY A 48 2.95 0.97 7.23
N LEU A 49 1.84 1.67 7.00
CA LEU A 49 0.50 1.26 7.41
C LEU A 49 0.07 -0.05 6.73
N ILE A 50 0.33 -0.19 5.43
CA ILE A 50 0.08 -1.44 4.69
C ILE A 50 0.87 -2.60 5.31
N THR A 51 2.15 -2.37 5.62
CA THR A 51 3.02 -3.40 6.20
C THR A 51 2.52 -3.85 7.57
N VAL A 52 2.09 -2.92 8.42
CA VAL A 52 1.48 -3.22 9.73
C VAL A 52 0.21 -4.05 9.54
N ARG A 53 -0.73 -3.58 8.71
CA ARG A 53 -2.01 -4.27 8.44
C ARG A 53 -1.80 -5.69 7.90
N LYS A 54 -0.84 -5.86 6.98
CA LYS A 54 -0.46 -7.15 6.39
C LYS A 54 0.15 -8.09 7.43
N LYS A 55 0.99 -7.57 8.32
CA LYS A 55 1.58 -8.34 9.43
C LYS A 55 0.49 -8.83 10.38
N GLU A 56 -0.50 -7.99 10.69
CA GLU A 56 -1.64 -8.36 11.55
C GLU A 56 -2.53 -9.42 10.90
N LEU A 57 -2.87 -9.26 9.61
CA LEU A 57 -3.65 -10.23 8.85
C LEU A 57 -2.96 -11.60 8.81
N LYS A 58 -1.64 -11.61 8.59
CA LYS A 58 -0.85 -12.85 8.61
C LYS A 58 -0.81 -13.50 9.99
N LYS A 59 -0.76 -12.69 11.06
CA LYS A 59 -0.79 -13.16 12.45
C LYS A 59 -2.15 -13.75 12.85
N LYS A 60 -3.25 -13.20 12.34
CA LYS A 60 -4.62 -13.72 12.54
C LYS A 60 -4.91 -15.00 11.75
N LYS A 61 -4.28 -15.18 10.59
CA LYS A 61 -4.54 -16.34 9.70
C LYS A 61 -3.80 -17.63 10.12
N GLY A 62 -2.93 -17.54 11.12
CA GLY A 62 -2.16 -18.67 11.66
C GLY A 62 -2.60 -19.11 13.06
N LYS A 63 -3.79 -18.72 13.52
CA LYS A 63 -4.35 -19.11 14.80
C LYS A 63 -5.68 -19.83 14.59
#